data_AF-A0AAQ0KLB7-F1
#
_entry.id   AF-A0AAQ0KLB7-F1
#
_cell.length_a   1.000
_cell.length_b   1.000
_cell.length_c   1.000
_cell.angle_alpha   90.00
_cell.angle_beta   90.00
_cell.angle_gamma   90.00
#
_symmetry.space_group_name_H-M   'P 1'
#
loop_
_entity.id
_entity.type
_entity.pdbx_description
1 polymer ?
#
loop_
_entity_poly.entity_id
_entity_poly.type
_entity_poly.pdbx_seq_one_letter_code
_entity_poly.pdbx_strand_id
1 'polypeptide(L)'
;MDIRWDHADIGAIEVCLDGNWVEVGTVHGETSKGRLFDGLHAQEWIATRRALRTRAEKQRSWNEAVVFEALKAIRDMNTTSKLAFGLIDKNWTVENLQKLESSLFDSFKVAANTARTQRSEDGYGRSIEPRAPRNTETDAAPQQASARRANNFEMED
;
A
#
# COMPACT_ATOMS: atom_id res chain seq x y z
N MET A 1 21.90 -5.89 -23.35
CA MET A 1 21.32 -6.78 -22.32
C MET A 1 21.09 -5.90 -21.11
N ASP A 2 19.83 -5.61 -20.83
CA ASP A 2 19.43 -4.76 -19.72
C ASP A 2 18.81 -5.60 -18.61
N ILE A 3 19.09 -5.25 -17.36
CA ILE A 3 18.61 -5.98 -16.17
C ILE A 3 17.94 -4.97 -15.24
N ARG A 4 16.80 -5.36 -14.68
CA ARG A 4 16.10 -4.63 -13.61
C ARG A 4 15.92 -5.52 -12.39
N TRP A 5 15.89 -4.88 -11.22
CA TRP A 5 15.66 -5.54 -9.94
C TRP A 5 14.68 -4.70 -9.13
N ASP A 6 13.81 -5.37 -8.37
CA ASP A 6 12.94 -4.73 -7.40
C ASP A 6 13.53 -4.90 -6.00
N HIS A 7 13.67 -3.80 -5.28
CA HIS A 7 14.04 -3.81 -3.86
C HIS A 7 13.03 -4.53 -2.97
N ALA A 8 11.77 -4.60 -3.38
CA ALA A 8 10.71 -5.27 -2.64
C ALA A 8 10.71 -6.79 -2.84
N ASP A 9 11.31 -7.27 -3.94
CA ASP A 9 11.44 -8.69 -4.24
C ASP A 9 12.79 -9.00 -4.89
N ILE A 10 13.74 -9.44 -4.06
CA ILE A 10 15.05 -9.90 -4.55
C ILE A 10 15.02 -11.34 -5.08
N GLY A 11 13.87 -12.02 -4.97
CA GLY A 11 13.66 -13.37 -5.48
C GLY A 11 13.53 -13.42 -6.99
N ALA A 12 13.31 -12.28 -7.66
CA ALA A 12 13.21 -12.20 -9.10
C ALA A 12 14.01 -11.02 -9.66
N ILE A 13 14.45 -11.18 -10.91
CA ILE A 13 15.00 -10.10 -11.73
C ILE A 13 14.30 -10.08 -13.08
N GLU A 14 14.20 -8.92 -13.70
CA GLU A 14 13.73 -8.82 -15.09
C GLU A 14 14.92 -8.64 -16.02
N VAL A 15 14.99 -9.45 -17.07
CA VAL A 15 16.04 -9.39 -18.09
C VAL A 15 15.41 -9.08 -19.43
N CYS A 16 15.97 -8.10 -20.14
CA CYS A 16 15.57 -7.79 -21.51
C CYS A 16 16.31 -8.72 -22.49
N LEU A 17 15.57 -9.64 -23.09
CA LEU A 17 16.02 -10.59 -24.11
C LEU A 17 15.27 -10.31 -25.41
N ASP A 18 15.99 -9.98 -26.48
CA ASP A 18 15.43 -9.69 -27.81
C ASP A 18 14.29 -8.64 -27.80
N GLY A 19 14.43 -7.63 -26.94
CA GLY A 19 13.44 -6.55 -26.77
C GLY A 19 12.24 -6.90 -25.88
N ASN A 20 12.19 -8.12 -25.33
CA ASN A 20 11.15 -8.56 -24.39
C ASN A 20 11.69 -8.64 -22.98
N TRP A 21 10.92 -8.13 -22.01
CA TRP A 21 11.22 -8.31 -20.59
C TRP A 21 10.75 -9.69 -20.14
N VAL A 22 11.69 -10.48 -19.62
CA VAL A 22 11.45 -11.82 -19.08
C VAL A 22 11.82 -11.80 -17.61
N GLU A 23 10.90 -12.23 -16.76
CA GLU A 23 11.15 -12.43 -15.34
C GLU A 23 11.91 -13.74 -15.12
N VAL A 24 13.01 -13.65 -14.37
CA VAL A 24 13.87 -14.77 -14.01
C VAL A 24 13.90 -14.87 -12.48
N GLY A 25 13.32 -15.94 -11.96
CA GLY A 25 13.32 -16.22 -10.54
C GLY A 25 14.65 -16.76 -10.00
N THR A 26 14.72 -16.83 -8.68
CA THR A 26 15.79 -17.47 -7.91
C THR A 26 16.03 -18.92 -8.32
N VAL A 27 17.30 -19.33 -8.42
CA VAL A 27 17.71 -20.72 -8.63
C VAL A 27 17.49 -21.60 -7.39
N HIS A 28 17.37 -20.98 -6.22
CA HIS A 28 16.95 -21.67 -4.99
C HIS A 28 15.44 -21.86 -5.07
N GLY A 29 15.05 -23.07 -5.45
CA GLY A 29 13.68 -23.45 -5.71
C GLY A 29 12.84 -23.63 -4.45
N GLU A 30 11.67 -24.22 -4.65
CA GLU A 30 10.70 -24.50 -3.60
C GLU A 30 11.30 -25.44 -2.54
N THR A 31 11.41 -24.95 -1.31
CA THR A 31 11.79 -25.76 -0.15
C THR A 31 10.55 -26.36 0.49
N SER A 32 10.71 -27.31 1.40
CA SER A 32 9.60 -27.83 2.24
C SER A 32 8.89 -26.73 3.06
N LYS A 33 9.44 -25.52 3.12
CA LYS A 33 8.88 -24.34 3.78
C LYS A 33 8.47 -23.22 2.81
N GLY A 34 8.41 -23.51 1.50
CA GLY A 34 8.07 -22.58 0.42
C GLY A 34 9.30 -22.01 -0.31
N ARG A 35 9.08 -21.01 -1.16
CA ARG A 35 10.14 -20.30 -1.89
C ARG A 35 10.79 -19.24 -0.99
N LEU A 36 12.06 -19.44 -0.65
CA LEU A 36 12.76 -18.67 0.38
C LEU A 36 12.90 -17.17 0.05
N PHE A 37 13.07 -16.85 -1.24
CA PHE A 37 13.39 -15.50 -1.70
C PHE A 37 12.21 -14.76 -2.31
N ASP A 38 11.05 -15.41 -2.50
CA ASP A 38 9.85 -14.78 -3.05
C ASP A 38 9.37 -13.65 -2.12
N GLY A 39 9.17 -12.46 -2.69
CA GLY A 39 8.74 -11.28 -1.95
C GLY A 39 9.71 -10.87 -0.84
N LEU A 40 10.98 -11.26 -0.93
CA LEU A 40 11.98 -10.89 0.05
C LEU A 40 12.50 -9.48 -0.21
N HIS A 41 12.22 -8.57 0.72
CA HIS A 41 12.72 -7.21 0.63
C HIS A 41 14.24 -7.16 0.87
N ALA A 42 14.96 -6.38 0.07
CA ALA A 42 16.42 -6.30 0.08
C ALA A 42 17.02 -5.96 1.47
N GLN A 43 16.34 -5.11 2.24
CA GLN A 43 16.79 -4.76 3.60
C GLN A 43 16.69 -5.94 4.58
N GLU A 44 15.66 -6.78 4.48
CA GLU A 44 15.53 -7.98 5.32
C GLU A 44 16.69 -8.92 5.05
N TRP A 45 17.01 -9.13 3.76
CA TRP A 45 18.16 -9.94 3.36
C TRP A 45 19.49 -9.40 3.88
N ILE A 46 19.73 -8.09 3.79
CA ILE A 46 20.94 -7.46 4.32
C ILE A 46 21.05 -7.69 5.83
N ALA A 47 19.94 -7.54 6.57
CA ALA A 47 19.91 -7.77 8.01
C ALA A 47 20.17 -9.24 8.36
N THR A 48 19.54 -10.18 7.64
CA THR A 48 19.79 -11.62 7.79
C THR A 48 21.25 -11.98 7.53
N ARG A 49 21.84 -11.47 6.45
CA ARG A 49 23.26 -11.71 6.14
C ARG A 49 24.19 -11.17 7.22
N ARG A 50 23.88 -9.99 7.78
CA ARG A 50 24.63 -9.44 8.91
C ARG A 50 24.51 -10.32 10.15
N ALA A 51 23.30 -10.78 10.48
CA ALA A 51 23.07 -11.67 11.61
C ALA A 51 23.81 -13.01 11.48
N LEU A 52 23.78 -13.63 10.30
CA LEU A 52 24.52 -14.86 10.01
C LEU A 52 26.03 -14.64 10.14
N ARG A 53 26.56 -13.54 9.59
CA ARG A 53 27.99 -13.21 9.70
C ARG A 53 28.43 -13.03 11.15
N THR A 54 27.61 -12.40 11.99
CA THR A 54 27.90 -12.24 13.42
C THR A 54 27.92 -13.58 14.16
N ARG A 55 27.08 -14.55 13.75
CA ARG A 55 27.03 -15.89 14.36
C ARG A 55 28.27 -16.73 14.03
N ALA A 56 28.77 -16.66 12.80
CA ALA A 56 29.98 -17.38 12.40
C ALA A 56 30.74 -16.63 11.30
N GLU A 57 31.68 -15.78 11.71
CA GLU A 57 32.43 -14.89 10.80
C GLU A 57 33.24 -15.64 9.73
N LYS A 58 33.75 -16.83 10.06
CA LYS A 58 34.56 -17.66 9.16
C LYS A 58 33.74 -18.60 8.27
N GLN A 59 32.43 -18.73 8.52
CA GLN A 59 31.57 -19.66 7.79
C GLN A 59 31.12 -19.04 6.46
N ARG A 60 31.55 -19.67 5.36
CA ARG A 60 31.27 -19.18 3.99
C ARG A 60 30.03 -19.81 3.36
N SER A 61 29.66 -21.02 3.77
CA SER A 61 28.50 -21.75 3.26
C SER A 61 27.49 -22.00 4.38
N TRP A 62 26.23 -21.75 4.10
CA TRP A 62 25.11 -21.94 5.01
C TRP A 62 24.11 -22.89 4.37
N ASN A 63 23.57 -23.80 5.17
CA ASN A 63 22.44 -24.62 4.75
C ASN A 63 21.19 -23.74 4.63
N GLU A 64 20.37 -23.97 3.60
CA GLU A 64 19.12 -23.23 3.36
C GLU A 64 18.21 -23.18 4.59
N ALA A 65 18.16 -24.26 5.38
CA ALA A 65 17.37 -24.31 6.61
C ALA A 65 17.83 -23.27 7.66
N VAL A 66 19.15 -23.05 7.76
CA VAL A 66 19.74 -22.07 8.68
C VAL A 66 19.48 -20.65 8.20
N VAL A 67 19.55 -20.42 6.89
CA VAL A 67 19.21 -19.14 6.28
C VAL A 67 17.74 -18.81 6.51
N PHE A 68 16.85 -19.78 6.31
CA PHE A 68 15.41 -19.63 6.57
C PHE A 68 15.12 -19.26 8.02
N GLU A 69 15.74 -19.96 8.98
CA GLU A 69 15.55 -19.68 10.40
C GLU A 69 16.03 -18.26 10.76
N ALA A 70 17.18 -17.86 10.25
CA ALA A 70 17.70 -16.51 10.46
C ALA A 70 16.81 -15.44 9.82
N LEU A 71 16.28 -15.69 8.62
CA LEU A 71 15.36 -14.78 7.95
C LEU A 71 14.04 -14.63 8.73
N LYS A 72 13.46 -15.74 9.19
CA LYS A 72 12.27 -15.74 10.03
C LYS A 72 12.49 -14.92 11.30
N ALA A 73 13.61 -15.14 11.99
CA ALA A 73 13.92 -14.39 13.22
C ALA A 73 14.01 -12.87 12.99
N ILE A 74 14.57 -12.42 11.86
CA ILE A 74 14.62 -11.00 11.49
C ILE A 74 13.22 -10.44 11.21
N ARG A 75 12.39 -11.18 10.46
CA ARG A 75 11.00 -10.78 10.18
C ARG A 75 10.18 -10.66 11.46
N ASP A 76 10.30 -11.64 12.35
CA ASP A 76 9.63 -11.63 13.65
C ASP A 76 10.08 -10.42 14.48
N MET A 77 11.39 -10.16 14.57
CA MET A 77 11.94 -9.01 15.29
C MET A 77 11.49 -7.67 14.71
N ASN A 78 11.46 -7.53 13.38
CA ASN A 78 10.98 -6.34 12.70
C ASN A 78 9.49 -6.13 12.94
N THR A 79 8.70 -7.21 12.95
CA THR A 79 7.26 -7.15 13.24
C THR A 79 7.01 -6.73 14.69
N THR A 80 7.72 -7.33 15.65
CA THR A 80 7.65 -6.93 17.06
C THR A 80 8.06 -5.47 17.26
N SER A 81 9.12 -5.02 16.59
CA SER A 81 9.57 -3.63 16.67
C SER A 81 8.53 -2.68 16.07
N LYS A 82 7.98 -3.00 14.90
CA LYS A 82 6.93 -2.20 14.26
C LYS A 82 5.66 -2.13 15.10
N LEU A 83 5.29 -3.20 15.81
CA LEU A 83 4.18 -3.22 16.77
C LEU A 83 4.48 -2.37 18.01
N ALA A 84 5.69 -2.49 18.57
CA ALA A 84 6.12 -1.72 19.74
C ALA A 84 6.21 -0.21 19.47
N PHE A 85 6.60 0.18 18.25
CA PHE A 85 6.65 1.58 17.81
C PHE A 85 5.34 2.07 17.17
N GLY A 86 4.25 1.27 17.20
CA GLY A 86 2.95 1.66 16.66
C GLY A 86 2.94 1.95 15.16
N LEU A 87 3.93 1.46 14.41
CA LEU A 87 4.13 1.74 12.99
C LEU A 87 3.39 0.75 12.08
N ILE A 88 3.00 -0.43 12.60
CA ILE A 88 1.93 -1.25 12.02
C ILE A 88 0.65 -0.88 12.76
N ASP A 89 0.14 0.32 12.45
CA ASP A 89 -1.24 0.62 12.71
C ASP A 89 -2.09 -0.13 11.66
N LYS A 90 -3.09 -0.86 12.14
CA LYS A 90 -4.04 -1.74 11.44
C LYS A 90 -3.58 -3.17 11.19
N ASN A 91 -3.87 -4.01 12.17
CA ASN A 91 -4.18 -5.42 11.95
C ASN A 91 -5.31 -5.52 10.90
N TRP A 92 -4.98 -5.84 9.66
CA TRP A 92 -5.92 -6.04 8.55
C TRP A 92 -6.71 -7.35 8.71
N THR A 93 -7.46 -7.50 9.79
CA THR A 93 -8.46 -8.56 9.89
C THR A 93 -9.64 -8.24 9.00
N VAL A 94 -10.40 -9.26 8.60
CA VAL A 94 -11.61 -9.12 7.77
C VAL A 94 -12.57 -8.12 8.41
N GLU A 95 -12.70 -8.12 9.73
CA GLU A 95 -13.56 -7.21 10.47
C GLU A 95 -13.05 -5.75 10.45
N ASN A 96 -11.73 -5.54 10.53
CA ASN A 96 -11.14 -4.21 10.46
C ASN A 96 -11.15 -3.65 9.03
N LEU A 97 -11.00 -4.52 8.04
CA LEU A 97 -11.12 -4.18 6.63
C LEU A 97 -12.57 -3.79 6.30
N GLN A 98 -13.56 -4.55 6.77
CA GLN A 98 -14.99 -4.21 6.60
C GLN A 98 -15.36 -2.88 7.27
N LYS A 99 -14.90 -2.64 8.50
CA LYS A 99 -15.11 -1.34 9.17
C LYS A 99 -14.49 -0.18 8.41
N LEU A 100 -13.29 -0.40 7.87
CA LEU A 100 -12.60 0.61 7.06
C LEU A 100 -13.30 0.83 5.72
N GLU A 101 -13.75 -0.23 5.07
CA GLU A 101 -14.51 -0.21 3.82
C GLU A 101 -15.81 0.58 4.01
N SER A 102 -16.63 0.23 5.02
CA SER A 102 -17.85 0.98 5.33
C SER A 102 -17.57 2.45 5.63
N SER A 103 -16.54 2.76 6.42
CA SER A 103 -16.19 4.14 6.77
C SER A 103 -15.68 4.96 5.58
N LEU A 104 -14.89 4.38 4.68
CA LEU A 104 -14.29 5.10 3.55
C LEU A 104 -15.29 5.29 2.42
N PHE A 105 -16.12 4.28 2.12
CA PHE A 105 -17.05 4.31 0.99
C PHE A 105 -18.39 4.97 1.30
N ASP A 106 -18.77 5.17 2.57
CA ASP A 106 -19.95 5.96 2.93
C ASP A 106 -19.81 7.44 2.55
N SER A 107 -18.59 8.00 2.68
CA SER A 107 -18.35 9.44 2.49
C SER A 107 -17.79 9.81 1.11
N PHE A 108 -17.36 8.82 0.32
CA PHE A 108 -16.70 9.04 -0.96
C PHE A 108 -17.38 8.28 -2.09
N LYS A 109 -18.03 9.02 -3.01
CA LYS A 109 -18.65 8.46 -4.21
C LYS A 109 -17.87 8.90 -5.44
N VAL A 110 -17.31 7.93 -6.17
CA VAL A 110 -16.71 8.18 -7.49
C VAL A 110 -17.82 8.29 -8.52
N ALA A 111 -18.06 9.49 -9.02
CA ALA A 111 -18.98 9.69 -10.13
C ALA A 111 -18.34 9.17 -11.43
N ALA A 112 -19.16 8.60 -12.32
CA ALA A 112 -18.74 8.26 -13.67
C ALA A 112 -18.16 9.50 -14.38
N ASN A 113 -17.15 9.28 -15.21
CA ASN A 113 -16.48 10.35 -15.94
C ASN A 113 -17.50 11.09 -16.83
N THR A 114 -17.61 12.40 -16.68
CA THR A 114 -18.46 13.21 -17.55
C THR A 114 -17.81 13.37 -18.92
N ALA A 115 -18.62 13.31 -19.99
CA ALA A 115 -18.14 13.56 -21.35
C ALA A 115 -17.34 14.88 -21.39
N ARG A 116 -16.09 14.80 -21.83
CA ARG A 116 -15.23 15.99 -21.98
C ARG A 116 -15.74 16.79 -23.17
N THR A 117 -15.62 18.11 -23.10
CA THR A 117 -15.94 18.97 -24.25
C THR A 117 -15.11 18.57 -25.46
N GLN A 118 -15.81 18.25 -26.56
CA GLN A 118 -15.18 17.84 -27.80
C GLN A 118 -15.06 19.03 -28.74
N ARG A 119 -14.08 18.99 -29.64
CA ARG A 119 -13.98 19.99 -30.71
C ARG A 119 -15.18 19.77 -31.63
N SER A 120 -15.91 20.86 -31.93
CA SER A 120 -17.08 20.81 -32.79
C SER A 120 -16.66 20.40 -34.23
N GLU A 121 -17.53 19.67 -34.93
CA GLU A 121 -17.24 19.14 -36.28
C GLU A 121 -16.99 20.24 -37.31
N ASP A 122 -17.61 21.40 -37.13
CA ASP A 122 -17.43 22.61 -37.94
C ASP A 122 -16.07 23.31 -37.71
N GLY A 123 -15.24 22.81 -36.78
CA GLY A 123 -13.91 23.31 -36.51
C GLY A 123 -13.87 24.59 -35.68
N TYR A 124 -15.03 25.16 -35.33
CA TYR A 124 -15.14 26.36 -34.52
C TYR A 124 -15.75 26.04 -33.15
N GLY A 125 -15.07 26.45 -32.07
CA GLY A 125 -15.56 26.26 -30.71
C GLY A 125 -15.47 24.82 -30.17
N ARG A 126 -16.22 24.56 -29.10
CA ARG A 126 -16.29 23.26 -28.42
C ARG A 126 -17.75 22.88 -28.20
N SER A 127 -18.09 21.63 -28.51
CA SER A 127 -19.40 21.05 -28.22
C SER A 127 -19.43 20.55 -26.78
N ILE A 128 -20.52 20.85 -26.08
CA ILE A 128 -20.83 20.37 -24.73
C ILE A 128 -22.09 19.54 -24.85
N GLU A 129 -22.06 18.28 -24.42
CA GLU A 129 -23.29 17.49 -24.29
C GLU A 129 -24.13 18.03 -23.12
N PRO A 130 -25.40 18.43 -23.36
CA PRO A 130 -26.27 18.95 -22.30
C PRO A 130 -26.51 17.90 -21.22
N ARG A 131 -26.23 18.27 -19.96
CA ARG A 131 -26.53 17.44 -18.78
C ARG A 131 -27.82 17.90 -18.14
N ALA A 132 -28.68 16.95 -17.75
CA ALA A 132 -29.88 17.24 -16.98
C ALA A 132 -29.55 17.96 -15.65
N PRO A 133 -30.41 18.89 -15.19
CA PRO A 133 -30.19 19.61 -13.94
C PRO A 133 -30.12 18.63 -12.76
N ARG A 134 -29.24 18.94 -11.80
CA ARG A 134 -29.07 18.15 -10.58
C ARG A 134 -30.28 18.41 -9.68
N ASN A 135 -31.16 17.43 -9.50
CA ASN A 135 -32.25 17.51 -8.51
C ASN A 135 -31.64 17.54 -7.11
N THR A 136 -31.87 18.62 -6.36
CA THR A 136 -31.30 18.86 -5.01
C THR A 136 -32.12 18.21 -3.88
N GLU A 137 -32.92 17.19 -4.14
CA GLU A 137 -33.77 16.56 -3.12
C GLU A 137 -33.07 15.45 -2.29
N THR A 138 -31.79 15.15 -2.53
CA THR A 138 -31.06 14.15 -1.73
C THR A 138 -29.78 14.69 -1.08
N ASP A 139 -29.42 15.95 -1.32
CA ASP A 139 -28.43 16.66 -0.50
C ASP A 139 -29.17 17.63 0.42
N ALA A 140 -29.77 17.09 1.48
CA ALA A 140 -30.21 17.91 2.60
C ALA A 140 -28.98 18.53 3.25
N ALA A 141 -28.62 19.73 2.81
CA ALA A 141 -27.75 20.62 3.55
C ALA A 141 -28.32 20.79 4.97
N PRO A 142 -27.53 20.62 6.04
CA PRO A 142 -27.98 21.01 7.36
C PRO A 142 -28.10 22.54 7.42
N GLN A 143 -29.30 23.05 7.15
CA GLN A 143 -29.80 24.35 7.62
C GLN A 143 -30.47 24.07 8.97
N GLN A 144 -29.90 24.46 10.10
CA GLN A 144 -30.15 25.72 10.83
C GLN A 144 -29.62 25.47 12.27
N ALA A 145 -29.28 26.41 13.13
CA ALA A 145 -29.30 27.86 13.14
C ALA A 145 -28.32 28.31 14.24
N SER A 146 -27.71 29.48 14.07
CA SER A 146 -27.06 30.19 15.17
C SER A 146 -28.10 30.62 16.20
N ALA A 147 -28.19 29.93 17.33
CA ALA A 147 -28.73 30.51 18.55
C ALA A 147 -27.57 31.13 19.33
N ARG A 148 -27.46 32.46 19.27
CA ARG A 148 -26.58 33.25 20.14
C ARG A 148 -26.88 32.89 21.59
N ARG A 149 -25.99 32.17 22.28
CA ARG A 149 -25.99 32.18 23.75
C ARG A 149 -25.50 33.56 24.17
N ALA A 150 -26.41 34.36 24.74
CA ALA A 150 -26.04 35.52 25.51
C ALA A 150 -25.15 35.06 26.67
N ASN A 151 -23.97 35.68 26.78
CA ASN A 151 -23.12 35.56 27.96
C ASN A 151 -23.89 36.15 29.15
N ASN A 152 -24.36 35.30 30.06
CA ASN A 152 -24.73 35.75 31.40
C ASN A 152 -23.49 35.58 32.26
N PHE A 153 -22.74 36.68 32.40
CA PHE A 153 -21.65 36.84 33.34
C PHE A 153 -22.30 37.22 34.67
N GLU A 154 -22.55 36.24 35.55
CA GLU A 154 -22.88 36.54 36.95
C GLU A 154 -21.56 36.74 37.71
N MET A 155 -21.39 37.97 38.19
CA MET A 155 -20.34 38.40 39.10
C MET A 155 -21.05 39.10 40.28
N GLU A 156 -20.70 38.66 41.49
CA GLU A 156 -20.92 39.28 42.81
C GLU A 156 -22.36 39.26 43.36
N ASP A 157 -22.61 38.94 44.64
CA ASP A 157 -21.82 39.18 45.87
C ASP A 157 -21.47 37.94 46.72
#